data_AF-A0A2E7LTD4-F1
#
_entry.id   AF-A0A2E7LTD4-F1
#
_cell.length_a   1.000
_cell.length_b   1.000
_cell.length_c   1.000
_cell.angle_alpha   90.00
_cell.angle_beta   90.00
_cell.angle_gamma   90.00
#
_symmetry.space_group_name_H-M   'P 1'
#
loop_
_entity.id
_entity.type
_entity.pdbx_description
1 polymer ?
#
loop_
_entity_poly.entity_id
_entity_poly.type
_entity_poly.pdbx_seq_one_letter_code
_entity_poly.pdbx_strand_id
1 'polypeptide(L)'
;MNSLYEFIIEPLGDRYANNKKIGEKNLILNTKIESWKFVNRYAKVLEVPLAIKTPIKKGAIVVVHQNIFRRFYTMQGKQSNSRSYFKDNMYFAGIDQIYLYKNKDKWKSFGDRCFIKPLKNSNNIDIVREEPNTGVLKISNDKLTNLDIHVEDLVGFRPGGEWEFIIDDERLYCMKSNDIVIKYGNEKNKEEYNPSWANSG
;
A
#
# COMPACT_ATOMS: atom_id res chain seq x y z
N MET A 1 -14.68 -22.50 -4.40
CA MET A 1 -15.54 -21.51 -5.10
C MET A 1 -14.56 -20.65 -5.85
N ASN A 2 -14.33 -20.88 -7.15
CA ASN A 2 -13.14 -20.34 -7.81
C ASN A 2 -13.59 -19.33 -8.85
N SER A 3 -12.97 -18.15 -8.86
CA SER A 3 -13.14 -17.18 -9.94
C SER A 3 -12.13 -17.49 -11.05
N LEU A 4 -12.54 -17.24 -12.30
CA LEU A 4 -11.70 -17.51 -13.46
C LEU A 4 -10.53 -16.50 -13.52
N TYR A 5 -10.80 -15.23 -13.22
CA TYR A 5 -9.87 -14.11 -13.42
C TYR A 5 -9.55 -13.30 -12.15
N GLU A 6 -10.36 -13.41 -11.10
CA GLU A 6 -10.23 -12.57 -9.90
C GLU A 6 -9.81 -13.38 -8.68
N PHE A 7 -9.15 -12.73 -7.72
CA PHE A 7 -8.92 -13.30 -6.41
C PHE A 7 -10.18 -13.18 -5.56
N ILE A 8 -10.42 -14.17 -4.71
CA ILE A 8 -11.42 -14.06 -3.65
C ILE A 8 -10.68 -13.79 -2.36
N ILE A 9 -10.99 -12.67 -1.72
CA ILE A 9 -10.29 -12.19 -0.53
C ILE A 9 -11.27 -11.81 0.57
N GLU A 10 -10.81 -11.88 1.82
CA GLU A 10 -11.50 -11.39 3.00
C GLU A 10 -10.66 -10.28 3.65
N PRO A 11 -11.25 -9.18 4.14
CA PRO A 11 -10.49 -8.16 4.86
C PRO A 11 -9.92 -8.75 6.15
N LEU A 12 -8.67 -8.39 6.47
CA LEU A 12 -8.03 -8.83 7.71
C LEU A 12 -8.47 -7.89 8.84
N GLY A 13 -9.41 -8.35 9.66
CA GLY A 13 -10.05 -7.55 10.71
C GLY A 13 -11.24 -6.73 10.19
N ASP A 14 -11.43 -5.53 10.74
CA ASP A 14 -12.52 -4.65 10.33
C ASP A 14 -12.26 -4.02 8.95
N ARG A 15 -13.34 -3.66 8.25
CA ARG A 15 -13.26 -2.99 6.94
C ARG A 15 -12.68 -1.57 7.01
N TYR A 16 -12.70 -0.97 8.20
CA TYR A 16 -12.19 0.38 8.45
C TYR A 16 -11.13 0.33 9.54
N ALA A 17 -10.02 1.00 9.29
CA ALA A 17 -8.94 1.23 10.24
C ALA A 17 -9.07 2.65 10.84
N ASN A 18 -10.25 2.96 11.39
CA ASN A 18 -10.59 4.30 11.87
C ASN A 18 -10.41 4.48 13.39
N ASN A 19 -9.96 3.46 14.11
CA ASN A 19 -9.73 3.52 15.55
C ASN A 19 -8.24 3.41 15.85
N LYS A 20 -7.72 4.32 16.67
CA LYS A 20 -6.34 4.27 17.18
C LYS A 20 -6.37 4.23 18.71
N LYS A 21 -5.69 3.26 19.30
CA LYS A 21 -5.53 3.17 20.75
C LYS A 21 -4.40 4.08 21.19
N ILE A 22 -4.68 5.03 22.09
CA ILE A 22 -3.70 5.93 22.70
C ILE A 22 -3.79 5.72 24.21
N GLY A 23 -2.81 4.99 24.76
CA GLY A 23 -2.85 4.55 26.16
C GLY A 23 -4.04 3.63 26.43
N GLU A 24 -4.89 4.01 27.38
CA GLU A 24 -6.10 3.26 27.75
C GLU A 24 -7.34 3.66 26.94
N LYS A 25 -7.27 4.72 26.12
CA LYS A 25 -8.42 5.26 25.40
C LYS A 25 -8.37 4.93 23.91
N ASN A 26 -9.53 4.59 23.34
CA ASN A 26 -9.70 4.41 21.90
C ASN A 26 -10.17 5.73 21.28
N LEU A 27 -9.36 6.28 20.37
CA LEU A 27 -9.69 7.47 19.60
C LEU A 27 -10.28 7.05 18.26
N ILE A 28 -11.49 7.51 17.96
CA ILE A 28 -12.11 7.36 16.65
C ILE A 28 -11.59 8.50 15.77
N LEU A 29 -10.76 8.17 14.80
CA LEU A 29 -10.13 9.13 13.88
C LEU A 29 -11.09 9.64 12.82
N ASN A 30 -12.08 8.83 12.43
CA ASN A 30 -13.07 9.22 11.44
C ASN A 30 -14.37 8.40 11.54
N THR A 31 -15.50 9.08 11.45
CA THR A 31 -16.84 8.50 11.45
C THR A 31 -17.46 8.42 10.05
N LYS A 32 -16.85 9.07 9.04
CA LYS A 32 -17.34 9.08 7.66
C LYS A 32 -16.91 7.83 6.89
N ILE A 33 -17.89 6.99 6.58
CA ILE A 33 -17.80 5.73 5.81
C ILE A 33 -17.16 5.91 4.42
N GLU A 34 -17.29 7.11 3.85
CA GLU A 34 -16.83 7.40 2.49
C GLU A 34 -15.32 7.70 2.39
N SER A 35 -14.66 8.00 3.49
CA SER A 35 -13.26 8.43 3.46
C SER A 35 -12.34 7.25 3.14
N TRP A 36 -11.76 7.27 1.95
CA TRP A 36 -10.88 6.23 1.44
C TRP A 36 -9.61 6.05 2.29
N LYS A 37 -9.17 7.10 3.00
CA LYS A 37 -7.95 7.09 3.84
C LYS A 37 -8.01 6.10 5.00
N PHE A 38 -9.21 5.79 5.49
CA PHE A 38 -9.43 4.92 6.64
C PHE A 38 -9.98 3.55 6.27
N VAL A 39 -10.01 3.20 4.98
CA VAL A 39 -10.41 1.87 4.54
C VAL A 39 -9.26 0.91 4.77
N ASN A 40 -9.55 -0.25 5.35
CA ASN A 40 -8.56 -1.32 5.49
C ASN A 40 -8.01 -1.68 4.11
N ARG A 41 -6.72 -1.98 4.01
CA ARG A 41 -6.08 -2.43 2.77
C ARG A 41 -5.50 -3.82 2.88
N TYR A 42 -5.54 -4.44 4.06
CA TYR A 42 -5.05 -5.79 4.28
C TYR A 42 -6.16 -6.79 4.07
N ALA A 43 -5.84 -7.84 3.32
CA ALA A 43 -6.76 -8.92 3.04
C ALA A 43 -6.06 -10.27 3.09
N LYS A 44 -6.81 -11.31 3.42
CA LYS A 44 -6.36 -12.69 3.30
C LYS A 44 -6.97 -13.32 2.06
N VAL A 45 -6.14 -14.04 1.31
CA VAL A 45 -6.56 -14.71 0.07
C VAL A 45 -7.29 -16.00 0.41
N LEU A 46 -8.57 -16.08 0.05
CA LEU A 46 -9.37 -17.29 0.18
C LEU A 46 -9.21 -18.19 -1.05
N GLU A 47 -9.18 -17.61 -2.25
CA GLU A 47 -9.00 -18.36 -3.50
C GLU A 47 -8.20 -17.53 -4.51
N VAL A 48 -7.39 -18.23 -5.31
CA VAL A 48 -6.55 -17.67 -6.37
C VAL A 48 -7.25 -17.91 -7.72
N PRO A 49 -7.17 -16.97 -8.69
CA PRO A 49 -7.76 -17.15 -10.01
C PRO A 49 -7.18 -18.37 -10.74
N LEU A 50 -8.04 -19.13 -11.41
CA LEU A 50 -7.62 -20.35 -12.12
C LEU A 50 -6.89 -20.07 -13.44
N ALA A 51 -7.28 -19.02 -14.16
CA ALA A 51 -6.73 -18.75 -15.49
C ALA A 51 -5.35 -18.07 -15.43
N ILE A 52 -4.91 -17.59 -14.26
CA ILE A 52 -3.76 -16.70 -14.16
C ILE A 52 -2.74 -17.23 -13.17
N LYS A 53 -1.54 -17.51 -13.66
CA LYS A 53 -0.41 -17.94 -12.84
C LYS A 53 0.11 -16.75 -12.04
N THR A 54 -0.01 -16.83 -10.72
CA THR A 54 0.51 -15.81 -9.81
C THR A 54 1.35 -16.48 -8.71
N PRO A 55 2.34 -15.77 -8.14
CA PRO A 55 3.12 -16.29 -7.01
C PRO A 55 2.33 -16.33 -5.69
N ILE A 56 1.12 -15.74 -5.67
CA ILE A 56 0.27 -15.63 -4.49
C ILE A 56 -0.45 -16.96 -4.28
N LYS A 57 -0.39 -17.47 -3.05
CA LYS A 57 -1.05 -18.72 -2.64
C LYS A 57 -2.30 -18.43 -1.82
N LYS A 58 -3.21 -19.40 -1.79
CA LYS A 58 -4.33 -19.42 -0.84
C LYS A 58 -3.81 -19.30 0.59
N GLY A 59 -4.45 -18.45 1.39
CA GLY A 59 -4.08 -18.11 2.76
C GLY A 59 -3.05 -16.97 2.89
N ALA A 60 -2.46 -16.49 1.79
CA ALA A 60 -1.51 -15.37 1.84
C ALA A 60 -2.19 -14.07 2.26
N ILE A 61 -1.44 -13.19 2.92
CA ILE A 61 -1.87 -11.82 3.22
C ILE A 61 -1.45 -10.92 2.06
N VAL A 62 -2.36 -10.08 1.61
CA VAL A 62 -2.15 -9.14 0.50
C VAL A 62 -2.56 -7.73 0.90
N VAL A 63 -1.92 -6.74 0.28
CA VAL A 63 -2.32 -5.33 0.35
C VAL A 63 -3.04 -4.98 -0.94
N VAL A 64 -4.25 -4.43 -0.81
CA VAL A 64 -5.16 -4.22 -1.92
C VAL A 64 -5.59 -2.77 -2.07
N HIS A 65 -6.19 -2.45 -3.22
CA HIS A 65 -6.72 -1.13 -3.50
C HIS A 65 -7.83 -0.73 -2.51
N GLN A 66 -7.79 0.52 -2.03
CA GLN A 66 -8.75 1.08 -1.08
C GLN A 66 -10.23 1.01 -1.49
N ASN A 67 -10.53 0.91 -2.79
CA ASN A 67 -11.91 0.81 -3.25
C ASN A 67 -12.54 -0.56 -3.03
N ILE A 68 -11.76 -1.62 -2.79
CA ILE A 68 -12.30 -2.97 -2.66
C ILE A 68 -13.22 -3.08 -1.45
N PHE A 69 -12.80 -2.58 -0.29
CA PHE A 69 -13.60 -2.67 0.94
C PHE A 69 -14.46 -1.43 1.22
N ARG A 70 -14.43 -0.43 0.33
CA ARG A 70 -15.14 0.83 0.51
C ARG A 70 -16.66 0.63 0.43
N ARG A 71 -17.40 1.35 1.27
CA ARG A 71 -18.85 1.56 1.13
C ARG A 71 -19.13 2.99 0.69
N PHE A 72 -20.23 3.18 -0.01
CA PHE A 72 -20.67 4.49 -0.50
C PHE A 72 -22.15 4.67 -0.23
N TYR A 73 -22.59 5.93 -0.15
CA TYR A 73 -24.01 6.24 -0.15
C TYR A 73 -24.53 6.28 -1.58
N THR A 74 -25.67 5.65 -1.82
CA THR A 74 -26.41 5.85 -3.06
C THR A 74 -26.99 7.27 -3.09
N MET A 75 -27.50 7.72 -4.23
CA MET A 75 -28.18 9.03 -4.34
C MET A 75 -29.35 9.17 -3.35
N GLN A 76 -29.93 8.06 -2.88
CA GLN A 76 -30.99 8.05 -1.86
C GLN A 76 -30.46 7.96 -0.41
N GLY A 77 -29.17 8.15 -0.17
CA GLY A 77 -28.56 8.10 1.16
C GLY A 77 -28.47 6.70 1.78
N LYS A 78 -28.70 5.63 1.00
CA LYS A 78 -28.58 4.25 1.49
C LYS A 78 -27.14 3.76 1.35
N GLN A 79 -26.63 3.06 2.35
CA GLN A 79 -25.27 2.51 2.28
C GLN A 79 -25.23 1.29 1.37
N SER A 80 -24.39 1.35 0.33
CA SER A 80 -24.11 0.23 -0.57
C SER A 80 -22.65 -0.19 -0.47
N ASN A 81 -22.39 -1.46 -0.76
CA ASN A 81 -21.03 -1.98 -0.84
C ASN A 81 -20.40 -1.67 -2.22
N SER A 82 -19.07 -1.69 -2.27
CA SER A 82 -18.31 -1.67 -3.52
C SER A 82 -18.79 -2.76 -4.50
N ARG A 83 -18.53 -2.55 -5.79
CA ARG A 83 -18.73 -3.56 -6.84
C ARG A 83 -17.97 -4.86 -6.56
N SER A 84 -16.88 -4.77 -5.80
CA SER A 84 -16.05 -5.91 -5.41
C SER A 84 -16.74 -6.82 -4.37
N TYR A 85 -17.77 -6.35 -3.68
CA TYR A 85 -18.45 -7.17 -2.67
C TYR A 85 -19.19 -8.34 -3.30
N PHE A 86 -19.00 -9.53 -2.72
CA PHE A 86 -19.69 -10.74 -3.13
C PHE A 86 -20.72 -11.19 -2.09
N LYS A 87 -20.31 -11.97 -1.10
CA LYS A 87 -21.15 -12.45 0.02
C LYS A 87 -20.29 -12.77 1.23
N ASP A 88 -20.88 -12.81 2.43
CA ASP A 88 -20.21 -13.27 3.66
C ASP A 88 -18.85 -12.60 3.91
N ASN A 89 -18.76 -11.28 3.66
CA ASN A 89 -17.54 -10.48 3.78
C ASN A 89 -16.40 -10.90 2.81
N MET A 90 -16.73 -11.67 1.77
CA MET A 90 -15.82 -11.97 0.65
C MET A 90 -15.92 -10.92 -0.44
N TYR A 91 -14.79 -10.63 -1.04
CA TYR A 91 -14.62 -9.63 -2.08
C TYR A 91 -13.84 -10.19 -3.26
N PHE A 92 -14.18 -9.75 -4.46
CA PHE A 92 -13.37 -9.98 -5.65
C PHE A 92 -12.33 -8.87 -5.79
N ALA A 93 -11.08 -9.27 -5.98
CA ALA A 93 -9.98 -8.37 -6.27
C ALA A 93 -9.34 -8.74 -7.62
N GLY A 94 -9.31 -7.74 -8.51
CA GLY A 94 -8.53 -7.83 -9.73
C GLY A 94 -7.03 -7.89 -9.45
N ILE A 95 -6.28 -8.44 -10.41
CA ILE A 95 -4.82 -8.51 -10.39
C ILE A 95 -4.18 -7.13 -10.25
N ASP A 96 -4.72 -6.17 -10.98
CA ASP A 96 -4.31 -4.76 -10.95
C ASP A 96 -4.61 -4.11 -9.59
N GLN A 97 -5.51 -4.66 -8.79
CA GLN A 97 -5.88 -4.13 -7.48
C GLN A 97 -5.05 -4.71 -6.33
N ILE A 98 -4.12 -5.64 -6.60
CA ILE A 98 -3.19 -6.19 -5.60
C ILE A 98 -1.84 -5.50 -5.73
N TYR A 99 -1.34 -4.95 -4.62
CA TYR A 99 -0.13 -4.14 -4.56
C TYR A 99 1.05 -4.91 -3.96
N LEU A 100 0.81 -5.55 -2.82
CA LEU A 100 1.80 -6.37 -2.11
C LEU A 100 1.19 -7.72 -1.73
N TYR A 101 2.06 -8.69 -1.55
CA TYR A 101 1.73 -9.95 -0.90
C TYR A 101 2.84 -10.35 0.07
N LYS A 102 2.47 -10.99 1.17
CA LYS A 102 3.40 -11.49 2.18
C LYS A 102 3.82 -12.90 1.84
N ASN A 103 5.14 -13.14 1.79
CA ASN A 103 5.73 -14.45 1.53
C ASN A 103 6.82 -14.72 2.58
N LYS A 104 6.62 -15.76 3.42
CA LYS A 104 7.56 -16.15 4.50
C LYS A 104 8.05 -14.93 5.30
N ASP A 105 7.10 -14.12 5.74
CA ASP A 105 7.30 -12.88 6.52
C ASP A 105 7.87 -11.66 5.81
N LYS A 106 8.24 -11.75 4.53
CA LYS A 106 8.67 -10.59 3.74
C LYS A 106 7.57 -10.10 2.81
N TRP A 107 7.41 -8.78 2.72
CA TRP A 107 6.56 -8.16 1.71
C TRP A 107 7.24 -8.23 0.34
N LYS A 108 6.48 -8.64 -0.66
CA LYS A 108 6.87 -8.62 -2.06
C LYS A 108 5.87 -7.81 -2.86
N SER A 109 6.35 -7.03 -3.81
CA SER A 109 5.49 -6.32 -4.74
C SER A 109 4.91 -7.24 -5.78
N PHE A 110 3.74 -6.86 -6.26
CA PHE A 110 3.03 -7.59 -7.30
C PHE A 110 3.14 -6.84 -8.64
N GLY A 111 3.62 -7.54 -9.67
CA GLY A 111 3.88 -6.99 -11.01
C GLY A 111 5.02 -5.98 -11.04
N ASP A 112 4.92 -4.98 -11.91
CA ASP A 112 5.93 -3.94 -12.14
C ASP A 112 5.91 -2.81 -11.08
N ARG A 113 5.42 -3.10 -9.87
CA ARG A 113 5.31 -2.10 -8.79
C ARG A 113 6.50 -2.18 -7.84
N CYS A 114 6.90 -1.05 -7.29
CA CYS A 114 7.95 -0.94 -6.29
C CYS A 114 7.51 0.00 -5.17
N PHE A 115 8.17 -0.12 -4.01
CA PHE A 115 7.87 0.69 -2.84
C PHE A 115 9.11 1.42 -2.36
N ILE A 116 8.98 2.73 -2.24
CA ILE A 116 10.04 3.64 -1.85
C ILE A 116 9.69 4.26 -0.51
N LYS A 117 10.67 4.32 0.38
CA LYS A 117 10.55 5.10 1.61
C LYS A 117 11.04 6.52 1.33
N PRO A 118 10.21 7.56 1.56
CA PRO A 118 10.67 8.94 1.40
C PRO A 118 11.82 9.24 2.35
N LEU A 119 12.68 10.18 1.93
CA LEU A 119 13.72 10.72 2.80
C LEU A 119 13.21 11.96 3.54
N LYS A 120 13.81 12.22 4.70
CA LYS A 120 13.58 13.46 5.43
C LYS A 120 14.26 14.61 4.70
N ASN A 121 13.56 15.73 4.57
CA ASN A 121 14.18 16.95 4.06
C ASN A 121 15.23 17.43 5.07
N SER A 122 16.44 17.70 4.58
CA SER A 122 17.55 18.20 5.39
C SER A 122 17.56 19.73 5.53
N ASN A 123 16.76 20.42 4.72
CA ASN A 123 16.66 21.87 4.71
C ASN A 123 15.71 22.39 5.80
N ASN A 124 16.27 23.04 6.82
CA ASN A 124 15.51 23.59 7.95
C ASN A 124 14.66 24.81 7.61
N ILE A 125 14.80 25.37 6.40
CA ILE A 125 14.06 26.55 5.93
C ILE A 125 12.81 26.13 5.14
N ASP A 126 12.79 24.90 4.61
CA ASP A 126 11.68 24.42 3.81
C ASP A 126 10.48 23.99 4.67
N ILE A 127 9.29 24.31 4.17
CA ILE A 127 8.02 23.86 4.76
C ILE A 127 7.82 22.35 4.49
N VAL A 128 8.45 21.83 3.44
CA VAL A 128 8.31 20.45 2.99
C VAL A 128 9.19 19.55 3.85
N ARG A 129 8.57 18.64 4.60
CA ARG A 129 9.27 17.73 5.54
C ARG A 129 10.02 16.59 4.87
N GLU A 130 9.73 16.34 3.60
CA GLU A 130 10.28 15.23 2.83
C GLU A 130 11.11 15.75 1.67
N GLU A 131 12.18 15.03 1.35
CA GLU A 131 12.98 15.33 0.18
C GLU A 131 12.14 15.07 -1.08
N PRO A 132 11.91 16.07 -1.94
CA PRO A 132 11.07 15.90 -3.10
C PRO A 132 11.67 14.87 -4.05
N ASN A 133 10.80 13.99 -4.59
CA ASN A 133 11.13 13.07 -5.67
C ASN A 133 12.29 12.11 -5.40
N THR A 134 12.68 11.92 -4.14
CA THR A 134 13.85 11.13 -3.76
C THR A 134 13.50 10.21 -2.60
N GLY A 135 13.98 8.98 -2.63
CA GLY A 135 13.72 8.01 -1.58
C GLY A 135 14.58 6.75 -1.68
N VAL A 136 14.48 5.90 -0.66
CA VAL A 136 15.19 4.61 -0.60
C VAL A 136 14.27 3.48 -1.04
N LEU A 137 14.73 2.64 -1.97
CA LEU A 137 13.95 1.50 -2.43
C LEU A 137 13.84 0.43 -1.33
N LYS A 138 12.65 0.19 -0.79
CA LYS A 138 12.41 -0.84 0.25
C LYS A 138 11.88 -2.15 -0.29
N ILE A 139 11.05 -2.10 -1.32
CA ILE A 139 10.51 -3.31 -1.97
C ILE A 139 10.72 -3.17 -3.48
N SER A 140 11.63 -3.98 -4.00
CA SER A 140 11.96 -4.05 -5.43
C SER A 140 11.08 -5.06 -6.17
N ASN A 141 11.24 -5.11 -7.50
CA ASN A 141 10.67 -6.12 -8.38
C ASN A 141 11.71 -6.58 -9.40
N ASP A 142 11.39 -7.67 -10.10
CA ASP A 142 12.31 -8.30 -11.05
C ASP A 142 12.79 -7.33 -12.15
N LYS A 143 11.93 -6.38 -12.56
CA LYS A 143 12.27 -5.38 -13.58
C LYS A 143 13.34 -4.40 -13.12
N LEU A 144 13.27 -3.94 -11.86
CA LEU A 144 14.30 -3.06 -11.28
C LEU A 144 15.58 -3.82 -10.98
N THR A 145 15.48 -5.06 -10.49
CA THR A 145 16.65 -5.92 -10.26
C THR A 145 17.42 -6.19 -11.55
N ASN A 146 16.72 -6.38 -12.67
CA ASN A 146 17.35 -6.53 -13.99
C ASN A 146 18.03 -5.25 -14.50
N LEU A 147 17.69 -4.08 -13.95
CA LEU A 147 18.32 -2.79 -14.24
C LEU A 147 19.42 -2.43 -13.22
N ASP A 148 19.86 -3.40 -12.41
CA ASP A 148 20.83 -3.23 -11.33
C ASP A 148 20.38 -2.22 -10.25
N ILE A 149 19.07 -2.11 -10.01
CA ILE A 149 18.48 -1.33 -8.92
C ILE A 149 17.99 -2.29 -7.84
N HIS A 150 18.63 -2.23 -6.68
CA HIS A 150 18.46 -3.14 -5.56
C HIS A 150 17.81 -2.44 -4.37
N VAL A 151 17.31 -3.26 -3.46
CA VAL A 151 16.78 -2.76 -2.18
C VAL A 151 17.89 -2.01 -1.42
N GLU A 152 17.52 -0.94 -0.74
CA GLU A 152 18.40 0.05 -0.09
C GLU A 152 19.11 1.03 -1.04
N ASP A 153 18.92 0.93 -2.35
CA ASP A 153 19.43 1.95 -3.27
C ASP A 153 18.64 3.27 -3.13
N LEU A 154 19.38 4.38 -3.21
CA LEU A 154 18.82 5.72 -3.30
C LEU A 154 18.34 5.97 -4.73
N VAL A 155 17.07 6.32 -4.90
CA VAL A 155 16.44 6.47 -6.21
C VAL A 155 15.64 7.77 -6.29
N GLY A 156 15.62 8.33 -7.49
CA GLY A 156 14.78 9.47 -7.85
C GLY A 156 13.64 9.04 -8.76
N PHE A 157 12.45 9.61 -8.55
CA PHE A 157 11.22 9.22 -9.22
C PHE A 157 10.41 10.42 -9.75
N ARG A 158 9.60 10.15 -10.78
CA ARG A 158 8.76 11.18 -11.43
C ARG A 158 7.75 11.78 -10.44
N PRO A 159 7.56 13.12 -10.43
CA PRO A 159 6.55 13.77 -9.59
C PRO A 159 5.12 13.40 -9.97
N GLY A 160 4.25 13.23 -8.97
CA GLY A 160 2.82 12.99 -9.11
C GLY A 160 2.44 11.55 -9.46
N GLY A 161 3.41 10.62 -9.45
CA GLY A 161 3.21 9.18 -9.67
C GLY A 161 3.14 8.35 -8.39
N GLU A 162 3.33 8.98 -7.24
CA GLU A 162 3.40 8.34 -5.94
C GLU A 162 2.03 8.05 -5.33
N TRP A 163 1.81 6.80 -4.92
CA TRP A 163 0.68 6.42 -4.08
C TRP A 163 1.13 6.06 -2.67
N GLU A 164 0.51 6.66 -1.67
CA GLU A 164 0.87 6.44 -0.28
C GLU A 164 0.24 5.17 0.31
N PHE A 165 1.09 4.37 0.96
CA PHE A 165 0.72 3.22 1.76
C PHE A 165 1.35 3.33 3.15
N ILE A 166 0.64 2.81 4.16
CA ILE A 166 1.19 2.58 5.50
C ILE A 166 1.30 1.07 5.67
N ILE A 167 2.54 0.57 5.70
CA ILE A 167 2.87 -0.86 5.79
C ILE A 167 3.76 -1.07 6.98
N ASP A 168 3.35 -1.92 7.92
CA ASP A 168 4.07 -2.19 9.18
C ASP A 168 4.51 -0.90 9.91
N ASP A 169 3.58 0.07 10.02
CA ASP A 169 3.79 1.41 10.61
C ASP A 169 4.80 2.32 9.87
N GLU A 170 5.32 1.89 8.72
CA GLU A 170 6.13 2.70 7.82
C GLU A 170 5.31 3.29 6.68
N ARG A 171 5.58 4.55 6.34
CA ARG A 171 4.99 5.20 5.16
C ARG A 171 5.85 4.92 3.94
N LEU A 172 5.25 4.31 2.92
CA LEU A 172 5.89 3.96 1.67
C LEU A 172 5.10 4.52 0.49
N TYR A 173 5.82 4.93 -0.55
CA TYR A 173 5.28 5.31 -1.84
C TYR A 173 5.35 4.13 -2.81
N CYS A 174 4.18 3.67 -3.24
CA CYS A 174 4.06 2.75 -4.35
C CYS A 174 4.12 3.52 -5.67
N MET A 175 4.93 3.01 -6.59
CA MET A 175 4.99 3.49 -7.97
C MET A 175 5.28 2.35 -8.94
N LYS A 176 5.23 2.62 -10.25
CA LYS A 176 5.66 1.63 -11.25
C LYS A 176 7.17 1.73 -11.44
N SER A 177 7.82 0.65 -11.86
CA SER A 177 9.26 0.67 -12.16
C SER A 177 9.64 1.74 -13.18
N ASN A 178 8.74 2.04 -14.13
CA ASN A 178 8.97 3.07 -15.15
C ASN A 178 8.98 4.50 -14.60
N ASP A 179 8.48 4.71 -13.38
CA ASP A 179 8.48 6.02 -12.74
C ASP A 179 9.82 6.30 -12.02
N ILE A 180 10.69 5.29 -11.91
CA ILE A 180 12.07 5.45 -11.43
C ILE A 180 12.92 6.04 -12.56
N VAL A 181 13.51 7.20 -12.32
CA VAL A 181 14.22 7.98 -13.34
C VAL A 181 15.73 7.90 -13.16
N ILE A 182 16.21 7.84 -11.91
CA ILE A 182 17.63 7.85 -11.59
C ILE A 182 17.93 6.97 -10.38
N LYS A 183 19.04 6.24 -10.44
CA LYS A 183 19.69 5.64 -9.27
C LYS A 183 20.85 6.55 -8.87
N TYR A 184 20.82 7.03 -7.64
CA TYR A 184 21.93 7.80 -7.08
C TYR A 184 23.02 6.83 -6.61
N GLY A 185 24.28 7.27 -6.66
CA GLY A 185 25.38 6.52 -6.03
C GLY A 185 25.19 6.45 -4.51
N ASN A 186 25.89 5.52 -3.85
CA ASN A 186 25.86 5.30 -2.39
C ASN A 186 26.31 6.56 -1.62
N GLU A 187 25.42 7.54 -1.45
CA GLU A 187 25.62 8.69 -0.58
C GLU A 187 25.23 8.30 0.86
N LYS A 188 26.23 7.94 1.66
CA LYS A 188 26.10 7.47 3.06
C LYS A 188 25.47 8.47 4.06
N ASN A 189 24.96 9.62 3.62
CA ASN A 189 24.64 10.77 4.49
C ASN A 189 23.16 11.23 4.47
N LYS A 190 22.18 10.38 4.10
CA LYS A 190 20.76 10.78 4.06
C LYS A 190 19.90 10.01 5.07
N GLU A 191 19.12 10.73 5.88
CA GLU A 191 18.20 10.17 6.89
C GLU A 191 16.86 9.77 6.26
N GLU A 192 16.41 8.53 6.49
CA GLU A 192 15.07 8.06 6.10
C GLU A 192 13.96 8.80 6.86
N TYR A 193 12.82 9.05 6.21
CA TYR A 193 11.67 9.66 6.87
C TYR A 193 10.97 8.68 7.82
N ASN A 194 10.68 9.11 9.07
CA ASN A 194 9.89 8.36 10.03
C ASN A 194 8.55 9.05 10.32
N PRO A 195 7.40 8.39 10.06
CA PRO A 195 6.07 8.95 10.33
C PRO A 195 5.82 9.32 11.80
N SER A 196 6.54 8.69 12.74
CA SER A 196 6.38 8.95 14.18
C SER A 196 6.76 10.38 14.60
N TRP A 197 7.55 11.10 13.79
CA TRP A 197 7.93 12.49 14.05
C TRP A 197 6.78 13.50 13.94
N ALA A 198 5.62 13.09 13.40
CA ALA A 198 4.41 13.89 13.46
C ALA A 198 3.75 13.93 14.86
N ASN A 199 4.23 13.13 15.83
CA ASN A 199 3.66 13.07 17.19
C ASN A 199 4.40 13.93 18.24
N SER A 200 5.38 14.75 17.84
CA SER A 200 6.00 15.71 18.75
C SER A 200 5.39 17.10 18.53
N GLY A 201 4.36 17.39 19.32
CA GLY A 201 3.67 18.68 19.41
C GLY A 201 2.69 18.68 20.56
#